data_AF-K9R6R5-F1
#
_entry.id   AF-K9R6R5-F1
#
_cell.length_a   1.000
_cell.length_b   1.000
_cell.length_c   1.000
_cell.angle_alpha   90.00
_cell.angle_beta   90.00
_cell.angle_gamma   90.00
#
_symmetry.space_group_name_H-M   'P 1'
#
loop_
_entity.id
_entity.type
_entity.pdbx_description
1 polymer ?
#
loop_
_entity_poly.entity_id
_entity_poly.type
_entity_poly.pdbx_seq_one_letter_code
_entity_poly.pdbx_strand_id
1 'polypeptide(L)'
;MAKLWAIAIGINQYQYFQALSYGSADAEALRNFLVEQMGFPEEQCLLMTDSSAPIGDKSTLPTKNNILQLLEDLAANSWQPQDKLWFFFSGYGVNHEAQDYLMPIEGDSKRVKETAIEMRQLMQTLQVCGLEVLLLLDFNRAFGTKADSSIGEETIELAQELQVSTILSCKPEQFSHESSELGHSFFTATLLEALRYGNTNNLTDLESYLSIRTPELCQHHWRPTQNPVAFITSPQRLLFDKEFREEVKIDTLEPLSILASREAFTAREAPKLEEKAVENSAKNTSSPVAEVATKSSPLPASLEVETKPAKISSLPKTSATSSSETQNSEEEAENQDNQENQNKSNKSLLFGCAGSLIIGGLLLVAFVYHQSRSQTKITIVKPLPSNVAGVETQPPSKLQANNSNSQEKIQAMLELEKMSLNPNQASDLSKAIANAKNIKQGEADYNLARQNIKVWSGMILDLARSRAENQQYPNAITTAKLIGKEDPNFLVAQKSIKQWQIESKQYFSNKTLLEAAQNLIKPSQASTYTKAIDVAKKVPSSQPGYDAAQESINQWSQQILQIAKNRAEKKQYSSAIATATLAPEGTVAYAEAQELIKKWQQLQSN
;
A
#
# COMPACT_ATOMS: atom_id res chain seq x y z
N MET A 1 -19.28 -4.77 39.93
CA MET A 1 -18.54 -5.39 38.80
C MET A 1 -17.70 -4.29 38.17
N ALA A 2 -16.62 -4.63 37.48
CA ALA A 2 -15.94 -3.69 36.60
C ALA A 2 -16.91 -3.21 35.51
N LYS A 3 -16.85 -1.93 35.14
CA LYS A 3 -17.57 -1.36 33.99
C LYS A 3 -16.80 -1.61 32.70
N LEU A 4 -17.46 -1.36 31.57
CA LEU A 4 -16.93 -1.58 30.23
C LEU A 4 -17.10 -0.31 29.40
N TRP A 5 -16.02 0.45 29.31
CA TRP A 5 -15.96 1.76 28.65
C TRP A 5 -15.36 1.66 27.26
N ALA A 6 -15.80 2.53 26.36
CA ALA A 6 -15.11 2.83 25.12
C ALA A 6 -14.99 4.34 24.90
N ILE A 7 -13.85 4.77 24.38
CA ILE A 7 -13.62 6.11 23.84
C ILE A 7 -13.16 5.91 22.39
N ALA A 8 -13.94 6.38 21.43
CA ALA A 8 -13.61 6.34 20.01
C ALA A 8 -13.39 7.77 19.48
N ILE A 9 -12.17 8.05 19.03
CA ILE A 9 -11.75 9.35 18.50
C ILE A 9 -11.46 9.18 17.00
N GLY A 10 -12.04 10.04 16.16
CA GLY A 10 -11.95 9.93 14.71
C GLY A 10 -11.91 11.29 14.04
N ILE A 11 -10.78 11.64 13.42
CA ILE A 11 -10.52 13.03 12.97
C ILE A 11 -10.24 13.07 11.47
N ASN A 12 -11.01 13.89 10.75
CA ASN A 12 -10.85 14.10 9.30
C ASN A 12 -10.31 15.50 8.95
N GLN A 13 -10.87 16.58 9.51
CA GLN A 13 -10.71 17.97 9.04
C GLN A 13 -9.66 18.75 9.85
N TYR A 14 -8.43 18.23 9.86
CA TYR A 14 -7.28 18.87 10.49
C TYR A 14 -7.02 20.31 10.02
N GLN A 15 -6.65 21.19 10.95
CA GLN A 15 -6.36 22.61 10.65
C GLN A 15 -5.00 22.81 9.97
N TYR A 16 -4.01 21.96 10.26
CA TYR A 16 -2.61 22.09 9.79
C TYR A 16 -2.06 20.87 9.03
N PHE A 17 -2.89 19.83 8.82
CA PHE A 17 -2.54 18.66 8.01
C PHE A 17 -3.43 18.58 6.75
N GLN A 18 -3.18 17.59 5.89
CA GLN A 18 -4.13 17.23 4.84
C GLN A 18 -5.38 16.62 5.49
N ALA A 19 -6.57 16.84 4.92
CA ALA A 19 -7.76 16.17 5.42
C ALA A 19 -7.70 14.65 5.19
N LEU A 20 -8.09 13.88 6.20
CA LEU A 20 -8.38 12.45 6.08
C LEU A 20 -9.85 12.25 5.62
N SER A 21 -10.18 11.03 5.23
CA SER A 21 -11.45 10.70 4.57
C SER A 21 -12.39 9.90 5.47
N TYR A 22 -11.85 8.99 6.30
CA TYR A 22 -12.62 8.00 7.05
C TYR A 22 -12.30 7.92 8.55
N GLY A 23 -11.43 8.78 9.09
CA GLY A 23 -11.10 8.79 10.53
C GLY A 23 -12.36 8.93 11.41
N SER A 24 -13.26 9.86 11.08
CA SER A 24 -14.55 10.02 11.74
C SER A 24 -15.45 8.77 11.60
N ALA A 25 -15.54 8.23 10.38
CA ALA A 25 -16.39 7.08 10.05
C ALA A 25 -15.92 5.78 10.72
N ASP A 26 -14.60 5.61 10.90
CA ASP A 26 -13.99 4.50 11.61
C ASP A 26 -14.38 4.50 13.10
N ALA A 27 -14.26 5.66 13.76
CA ALA A 27 -14.64 5.81 15.16
C ALA A 27 -16.15 5.63 15.36
N GLU A 28 -16.97 6.18 14.47
CA GLU A 28 -18.42 6.04 14.47
C GLU A 28 -18.85 4.57 14.28
N ALA A 29 -18.25 3.85 13.30
CA ALA A 29 -18.58 2.46 13.04
C ALA A 29 -18.13 1.51 14.17
N LEU A 30 -16.97 1.74 14.79
CA LEU A 30 -16.55 0.97 15.96
C LEU A 30 -17.46 1.26 17.17
N ARG A 31 -17.72 2.52 17.48
CA ARG A 31 -18.59 2.92 18.60
C ARG A 31 -19.99 2.32 18.47
N ASN A 32 -20.60 2.41 17.29
CA ASN A 32 -21.93 1.86 17.05
C ASN A 32 -21.91 0.34 17.10
N PHE A 33 -20.90 -0.34 16.55
CA PHE A 33 -20.74 -1.79 16.69
C PHE A 33 -20.63 -2.25 18.16
N LEU A 34 -19.87 -1.54 18.99
CA LEU A 34 -19.72 -1.88 20.41
C LEU A 34 -21.04 -1.74 21.19
N VAL A 35 -21.84 -0.71 20.90
CA VAL A 35 -23.17 -0.53 21.52
C VAL A 35 -24.18 -1.56 20.97
N GLU A 36 -24.38 -1.59 19.66
CA GLU A 36 -25.46 -2.33 18.99
C GLU A 36 -25.25 -3.86 18.99
N GLN A 37 -24.00 -4.32 18.88
CA GLN A 37 -23.68 -5.74 18.62
C GLN A 37 -22.88 -6.39 19.76
N MET A 38 -22.18 -5.58 20.57
CA MET A 38 -21.44 -6.07 21.75
C MET A 38 -22.07 -5.66 23.10
N GLY A 39 -23.17 -4.91 23.11
CA GLY A 39 -23.94 -4.59 24.32
C GLY A 39 -23.25 -3.63 25.29
N PHE A 40 -22.27 -2.84 24.85
CA PHE A 40 -21.68 -1.79 25.68
C PHE A 40 -22.77 -0.75 26.03
N PRO A 41 -22.90 -0.30 27.29
CA PRO A 41 -23.85 0.75 27.66
C PRO A 41 -23.57 2.03 26.87
N GLU A 42 -24.59 2.66 26.27
CA GLU A 42 -24.38 3.78 25.36
C GLU A 42 -23.71 4.99 26.04
N GLU A 43 -24.07 5.24 27.31
CA GLU A 43 -23.46 6.22 28.21
C GLU A 43 -21.96 5.97 28.53
N GLN A 44 -21.45 4.78 28.23
CA GLN A 44 -20.06 4.35 28.43
C GLN A 44 -19.31 4.24 27.09
N CYS A 45 -19.98 4.47 25.95
CA CYS A 45 -19.46 4.39 24.59
C CYS A 45 -19.35 5.79 23.94
N LEU A 46 -18.29 6.49 24.33
CA LEU A 46 -18.07 7.90 24.03
C LEU A 46 -17.42 8.09 22.66
N LEU A 47 -17.85 9.13 21.95
CA LEU A 47 -17.43 9.42 20.57
C LEU A 47 -16.92 10.86 20.46
N MET A 48 -15.77 11.05 19.79
CA MET A 48 -15.22 12.37 19.47
C MET A 48 -14.80 12.43 18.00
N THR A 49 -15.65 13.02 17.16
CA THR A 49 -15.40 13.27 15.74
C THR A 49 -15.73 14.70 15.34
N ASP A 50 -15.26 15.12 14.17
CA ASP A 50 -15.47 16.43 13.54
C ASP A 50 -16.93 16.92 13.56
N SER A 51 -17.88 15.97 13.52
CA SER A 51 -19.33 16.20 13.44
C SER A 51 -20.14 15.49 14.54
N SER A 52 -19.47 14.86 15.51
CA SER A 52 -20.13 14.19 16.64
C SER A 52 -20.99 15.14 17.48
N ALA A 53 -22.08 14.62 18.04
CA ALA A 53 -22.97 15.38 18.93
C ALA A 53 -22.35 15.58 20.33
N PRO A 54 -22.56 16.73 20.98
CA PRO A 54 -21.97 17.02 22.30
C PRO A 54 -22.51 16.11 23.41
N ILE A 55 -21.68 15.84 24.41
CA ILE A 55 -22.04 15.03 25.58
C ILE A 55 -22.55 15.99 26.66
N GLY A 56 -23.87 16.19 26.68
CA GLY A 56 -24.49 17.26 27.46
C GLY A 56 -24.00 18.64 26.96
N ASP A 57 -23.52 19.48 27.87
CA ASP A 57 -22.97 20.80 27.53
C ASP A 57 -21.51 20.74 26.99
N LYS A 58 -20.88 19.55 26.94
CA LYS A 58 -19.46 19.40 26.57
C LYS A 58 -19.27 19.11 25.08
N SER A 59 -18.43 19.89 24.42
CA SER A 59 -18.09 19.69 23.01
C SER A 59 -17.22 18.45 22.79
N THR A 60 -17.65 17.59 21.89
CA THR A 60 -16.96 16.37 21.44
C THR A 60 -15.99 16.62 20.27
N LEU A 61 -15.84 17.86 19.81
CA LEU A 61 -14.85 18.22 18.79
C LEU A 61 -13.45 17.78 19.30
N PRO A 62 -12.68 16.97 18.56
CA PRO A 62 -11.49 16.29 19.07
C PRO A 62 -10.27 17.22 19.14
N THR A 63 -10.32 18.18 20.07
CA THR A 63 -9.24 19.12 20.40
C THR A 63 -8.38 18.62 21.57
N LYS A 64 -7.15 19.14 21.71
CA LYS A 64 -6.26 18.79 22.83
C LYS A 64 -6.95 19.01 24.17
N ASN A 65 -7.62 20.15 24.32
CA ASN A 65 -8.36 20.49 25.54
C ASN A 65 -9.51 19.52 25.79
N ASN A 66 -10.38 19.29 24.79
CA ASN A 66 -11.57 18.47 25.00
C ASN A 66 -11.23 16.99 25.27
N ILE A 67 -10.20 16.45 24.61
CA ILE A 67 -9.74 15.07 24.83
C ILE A 67 -9.13 14.91 26.23
N LEU A 68 -8.24 15.82 26.64
CA LEU A 68 -7.64 15.76 27.98
C LEU A 68 -8.68 16.00 29.09
N GLN A 69 -9.55 17.00 28.92
CA GLN A 69 -10.64 17.28 29.84
C GLN A 69 -11.59 16.07 29.98
N LEU A 70 -11.92 15.37 28.89
CA LEU A 70 -12.73 14.16 28.96
C LEU A 70 -12.05 13.06 29.79
N LEU A 71 -10.75 12.84 29.59
CA LEU A 71 -9.97 11.86 30.35
C LEU A 71 -9.88 12.23 31.84
N GLU A 72 -9.67 13.51 32.17
CA GLU A 72 -9.66 14.02 33.54
C GLU A 72 -11.03 13.89 34.21
N ASP A 73 -12.11 14.26 33.52
CA ASP A 73 -13.50 14.11 33.99
C ASP A 73 -13.84 12.65 34.30
N LEU A 74 -13.43 11.72 33.43
CA LEU A 74 -13.67 10.29 33.61
C LEU A 74 -12.84 9.70 34.76
N ALA A 75 -11.55 10.03 34.83
CA ALA A 75 -10.66 9.61 35.91
C ALA A 75 -11.10 10.12 37.28
N ALA A 76 -11.65 11.33 37.36
CA ALA A 76 -12.10 11.93 38.61
C ALA A 76 -13.49 11.44 39.08
N ASN A 77 -14.42 11.14 38.16
CA ASN A 77 -15.84 10.95 38.50
C ASN A 77 -16.45 9.59 38.11
N SER A 78 -15.87 8.87 37.15
CA SER A 78 -16.57 7.80 36.43
C SER A 78 -15.89 6.44 36.49
N TRP A 79 -14.57 6.43 36.30
CA TRP A 79 -13.71 5.25 36.27
C TRP A 79 -13.38 4.74 37.67
N GLN A 80 -13.24 3.42 37.80
CA GLN A 80 -12.74 2.74 39.00
C GLN A 80 -11.60 1.77 38.62
N PRO A 81 -10.67 1.45 39.53
CA PRO A 81 -9.67 0.42 39.28
C PRO A 81 -10.32 -0.91 38.88
N GLN A 82 -9.71 -1.61 37.93
CA GLN A 82 -10.24 -2.80 37.23
C GLN A 82 -11.36 -2.55 36.21
N ASP A 83 -11.86 -1.31 36.03
CA ASP A 83 -12.73 -1.00 34.88
C ASP A 83 -12.00 -1.30 33.55
N LYS A 84 -12.75 -1.84 32.59
CA LYS A 84 -12.25 -2.18 31.26
C LYS A 84 -12.41 -0.97 30.34
N LEU A 85 -11.35 -0.59 29.61
CA LEU A 85 -11.39 0.51 28.64
C LEU A 85 -10.92 0.06 27.27
N TRP A 86 -11.72 0.34 26.23
CA TRP A 86 -11.31 0.36 24.83
C TRP A 86 -11.03 1.82 24.43
N PHE A 87 -9.78 2.18 24.19
CA PHE A 87 -9.43 3.49 23.64
C PHE A 87 -9.04 3.33 22.17
N PHE A 88 -9.86 3.87 21.27
CA PHE A 88 -9.65 3.85 19.83
C PHE A 88 -9.37 5.26 19.29
N PHE A 89 -8.36 5.38 18.42
CA PHE A 89 -8.06 6.63 17.71
C PHE A 89 -7.76 6.33 16.24
N SER A 90 -8.49 6.98 15.33
CA SER A 90 -8.18 7.02 13.88
C SER A 90 -7.90 8.47 13.46
N GLY A 91 -6.68 8.72 12.98
CA GLY A 91 -6.20 10.08 12.71
C GLY A 91 -4.70 10.16 12.40
N TYR A 92 -4.08 11.32 12.59
CA TYR A 92 -2.63 11.51 12.52
C TYR A 92 -1.95 11.31 13.87
N GLY A 93 -0.79 10.66 13.82
CA GLY A 93 0.24 10.80 14.84
C GLY A 93 1.56 11.32 14.27
N VAL A 94 2.40 11.88 15.13
CA VAL A 94 3.73 12.42 14.80
C VAL A 94 4.74 11.96 15.85
N ASN A 95 5.91 11.48 15.42
CA ASN A 95 7.06 11.35 16.31
C ASN A 95 7.88 12.65 16.29
N HIS A 96 8.30 13.13 17.46
CA HIS A 96 9.09 14.34 17.61
C HIS A 96 10.12 14.15 18.74
N GLU A 97 11.41 14.34 18.43
CA GLU A 97 12.52 14.12 19.37
C GLU A 97 12.51 12.71 20.02
N ALA A 98 12.17 11.69 19.22
CA ALA A 98 12.01 10.29 19.60
C ALA A 98 10.78 9.97 20.49
N GLN A 99 9.93 10.95 20.82
CA GLN A 99 8.67 10.73 21.53
C GLN A 99 7.48 10.66 20.55
N ASP A 100 6.52 9.77 20.80
CA ASP A 100 5.30 9.63 19.99
C ASP A 100 4.16 10.53 20.50
N TYR A 101 3.44 11.18 19.58
CA TYR A 101 2.31 12.07 19.87
C TYR A 101 1.09 11.79 18.99
N LEU A 102 -0.11 11.89 19.58
CA LEU A 102 -1.38 12.01 18.85
C LEU A 102 -1.59 13.45 18.41
N MET A 103 -2.07 13.68 17.19
CA MET A 103 -2.45 15.02 16.73
C MET A 103 -3.97 15.22 16.87
N PRO A 104 -4.45 16.15 17.71
CA PRO A 104 -5.84 16.63 17.71
C PRO A 104 -6.14 17.45 16.45
N ILE A 105 -7.40 17.87 16.27
CA ILE A 105 -7.85 18.57 15.05
C ILE A 105 -7.11 19.92 14.81
N GLU A 106 -6.70 20.63 15.87
CA GLU A 106 -5.86 21.83 15.83
C GLU A 106 -4.34 21.56 15.95
N GLY A 107 -3.93 20.29 15.96
CA GLY A 107 -2.54 19.87 16.08
C GLY A 107 -1.65 20.42 14.95
N ASP A 108 -0.47 20.94 15.29
CA ASP A 108 0.47 21.59 14.39
C ASP A 108 1.84 20.87 14.43
N SER A 109 2.28 20.35 13.29
CA SER A 109 3.58 19.65 13.14
C SER A 109 4.81 20.52 13.43
N LYS A 110 4.66 21.85 13.52
CA LYS A 110 5.72 22.78 13.93
C LYS A 110 5.74 23.04 15.45
N ARG A 111 4.67 22.71 16.16
CA ARG A 111 4.44 23.01 17.59
C ARG A 111 3.87 21.77 18.30
N VAL A 112 4.59 20.66 18.15
CA VAL A 112 4.11 19.32 18.57
C VAL A 112 3.88 19.28 20.08
N LYS A 113 4.87 19.72 20.89
CA LYS A 113 4.76 19.65 22.36
C LYS A 113 3.61 20.52 22.89
N GLU A 114 3.36 21.66 22.26
CA GLU A 114 2.29 22.58 22.61
C GLU A 114 0.91 22.04 22.20
N THR A 115 0.76 21.54 20.97
CA THR A 115 -0.55 21.27 20.34
C THR A 115 -0.95 19.79 20.25
N ALA A 116 -0.01 18.86 20.41
CA ALA A 116 -0.26 17.42 20.36
C ALA A 116 -0.42 16.80 21.76
N ILE A 117 -0.89 15.55 21.84
CA ILE A 117 -1.00 14.79 23.10
C ILE A 117 0.14 13.76 23.14
N GLU A 118 0.97 13.82 24.18
CA GLU A 118 2.11 12.91 24.37
C GLU A 118 1.63 11.49 24.71
N MET A 119 2.08 10.49 23.97
CA MET A 119 1.66 9.09 24.17
C MET A 119 2.02 8.58 25.57
N ARG A 120 3.22 8.93 26.06
CA ARG A 120 3.68 8.61 27.42
C ARG A 120 2.74 9.14 28.49
N GLN A 121 2.34 10.41 28.42
CA GLN A 121 1.41 11.02 29.37
C GLN A 121 0.02 10.37 29.31
N LEU A 122 -0.49 10.07 28.10
CA LEU A 122 -1.77 9.39 27.91
C LEU A 122 -1.75 7.99 28.56
N MET A 123 -0.77 7.16 28.20
CA MET A 123 -0.68 5.79 28.71
C MET A 123 -0.41 5.74 30.21
N GLN A 124 0.40 6.66 30.76
CA GLN A 124 0.59 6.81 32.21
C GLN A 124 -0.70 7.21 32.93
N THR A 125 -1.49 8.15 32.38
CA THR A 125 -2.78 8.54 32.97
C THR A 125 -3.73 7.35 33.10
N LEU A 126 -3.86 6.56 32.02
CA LEU A 126 -4.72 5.37 32.01
C LEU A 126 -4.22 4.27 32.95
N GLN A 127 -2.89 4.09 33.04
CA GLN A 127 -2.24 3.11 33.92
C GLN A 127 -2.38 3.47 35.41
N VAL A 128 -2.24 4.76 35.77
CA VAL A 128 -2.43 5.27 37.13
C VAL A 128 -3.89 5.14 37.61
N CYS A 129 -4.86 5.22 36.70
CA CYS A 129 -6.27 4.93 37.00
C CYS A 129 -6.54 3.44 37.33
N GLY A 130 -5.57 2.55 37.13
CA GLY A 130 -5.71 1.11 37.41
C GLY A 130 -6.66 0.38 36.45
N LEU A 131 -6.83 0.89 35.23
CA LEU A 131 -7.73 0.37 34.22
C LEU A 131 -7.17 -0.85 33.50
N GLU A 132 -8.03 -1.78 33.09
CA GLU A 132 -7.69 -2.80 32.12
C GLU A 132 -7.85 -2.26 30.67
N VAL A 133 -6.82 -1.60 30.16
CA VAL A 133 -6.85 -0.91 28.86
C VAL A 133 -6.59 -1.86 27.69
N LEU A 134 -7.37 -1.72 26.62
CA LEU A 134 -7.01 -2.06 25.24
C LEU A 134 -6.90 -0.76 24.43
N LEU A 135 -5.71 -0.48 23.89
CA LEU A 135 -5.37 0.72 23.13
C LEU A 135 -5.28 0.36 21.63
N LEU A 136 -6.19 0.88 20.81
CA LEU A 136 -6.32 0.57 19.38
C LEU A 136 -6.00 1.82 18.55
N LEU A 137 -4.88 1.77 17.83
CA LEU A 137 -4.23 2.97 17.32
C LEU A 137 -4.08 2.90 15.79
N ASP A 138 -4.92 3.66 15.09
CA ASP A 138 -4.87 3.76 13.64
C ASP A 138 -4.30 5.11 13.19
N PHE A 139 -2.97 5.17 13.11
CA PHE A 139 -2.26 6.39 12.79
C PHE A 139 -1.84 6.44 11.32
N ASN A 140 -2.44 7.36 10.59
CA ASN A 140 -1.85 7.90 9.38
C ASN A 140 -0.60 8.73 9.74
N ARG A 141 0.35 8.86 8.81
CA ARG A 141 1.62 9.58 9.04
C ARG A 141 1.62 10.93 8.33
N ALA A 142 1.98 11.97 9.06
CA ALA A 142 2.09 13.31 8.49
C ALA A 142 3.29 13.44 7.52
N PHE A 143 3.03 13.35 6.21
CA PHE A 143 4.05 13.61 5.19
C PHE A 143 4.65 15.03 5.36
N GLY A 144 5.96 15.11 5.53
CA GLY A 144 6.70 16.38 5.62
C GLY A 144 7.36 16.67 6.98
N THR A 145 7.08 15.88 8.02
CA THR A 145 7.99 15.79 9.18
C THR A 145 9.31 15.11 8.76
N LYS A 146 10.36 15.22 9.58
CA LYS A 146 11.71 14.73 9.22
C LYS A 146 11.68 13.24 8.87
N ALA A 147 12.47 12.85 7.87
CA ALA A 147 12.49 11.49 7.33
C ALA A 147 13.13 10.42 8.23
N ASP A 148 13.53 10.79 9.45
CA ASP A 148 14.34 9.98 10.36
C ASP A 148 13.57 9.51 11.62
N SER A 149 12.26 9.78 11.72
CA SER A 149 11.45 9.53 12.93
C SER A 149 10.25 8.60 12.68
N SER A 150 10.39 7.34 13.06
CA SER A 150 9.39 6.27 13.02
C SER A 150 8.36 6.42 14.15
N ILE A 151 7.13 6.84 13.84
CA ILE A 151 6.02 6.75 14.81
C ILE A 151 5.63 5.29 15.07
N GLY A 152 5.33 4.97 16.32
CA GLY A 152 4.88 3.66 16.81
C GLY A 152 5.98 2.89 17.52
N GLU A 153 7.23 3.34 17.46
CA GLU A 153 8.38 2.69 18.08
C GLU A 153 8.37 2.94 19.60
N GLU A 154 8.34 4.22 20.03
CA GLU A 154 8.15 4.55 21.46
C GLU A 154 6.80 4.02 21.98
N THR A 155 5.74 4.05 21.17
CA THR A 155 4.42 3.54 21.58
C THR A 155 4.45 2.05 21.97
N ILE A 156 5.25 1.21 21.30
CA ILE A 156 5.40 -0.21 21.65
C ILE A 156 6.33 -0.38 22.86
N GLU A 157 7.39 0.42 22.99
CA GLU A 157 8.23 0.43 24.19
C GLU A 157 7.42 0.84 25.43
N LEU A 158 6.58 1.87 25.32
CA LEU A 158 5.62 2.33 26.33
C LEU A 158 4.59 1.27 26.71
N ALA A 159 4.05 0.55 25.73
CA ALA A 159 3.12 -0.55 26.00
C ALA A 159 3.78 -1.63 26.88
N GLN A 160 5.04 -1.96 26.58
CA GLN A 160 5.84 -2.89 27.37
C GLN A 160 6.25 -2.33 28.75
N GLU A 161 6.66 -1.06 28.83
CA GLU A 161 7.04 -0.37 30.07
C GLU A 161 5.87 -0.30 31.07
N LEU A 162 4.71 0.15 30.58
CA LEU A 162 3.53 0.46 31.39
C LEU A 162 2.54 -0.71 31.50
N GLN A 163 2.82 -1.83 30.84
CA GLN A 163 1.97 -3.03 30.81
C GLN A 163 0.55 -2.80 30.26
N VAL A 164 0.41 -1.85 29.34
CA VAL A 164 -0.83 -1.54 28.61
C VAL A 164 -0.93 -2.43 27.38
N SER A 165 -2.07 -3.08 27.14
CA SER A 165 -2.27 -3.85 25.89
C SER A 165 -2.59 -2.89 24.73
N THR A 166 -1.80 -2.96 23.66
CA THR A 166 -1.82 -1.99 22.54
C THR A 166 -1.74 -2.69 21.20
N ILE A 167 -2.52 -2.25 20.21
CA ILE A 167 -2.47 -2.69 18.81
C ILE A 167 -2.36 -1.46 17.90
N LEU A 168 -1.30 -1.40 17.09
CA LEU A 168 -1.09 -0.41 16.03
C LEU A 168 -1.59 -0.98 14.69
N SER A 169 -2.18 -0.14 13.84
CA SER A 169 -2.67 -0.54 12.52
C SER A 169 -1.58 -1.00 11.55
N CYS A 170 -0.34 -0.52 11.72
CA CYS A 170 0.81 -0.88 10.90
C CYS A 170 2.14 -0.78 11.67
N LYS A 171 3.23 -1.26 11.05
CA LYS A 171 4.57 -1.22 11.64
C LYS A 171 5.19 0.20 11.67
N PRO A 172 6.21 0.46 12.51
CA PRO A 172 6.93 1.73 12.54
C PRO A 172 7.56 2.17 11.21
N GLU A 173 7.75 1.28 10.24
CA GLU A 173 8.24 1.57 8.87
C GLU A 173 7.13 1.56 7.79
N GLN A 174 5.86 1.43 8.18
CA GLN A 174 4.69 1.32 7.30
C GLN A 174 3.68 2.44 7.53
N PHE A 175 2.82 2.68 6.54
CA PHE A 175 1.79 3.72 6.57
C PHE A 175 0.41 3.09 6.75
N SER A 176 -0.43 3.65 7.61
CA SER A 176 -1.87 3.34 7.57
C SER A 176 -2.49 3.90 6.28
N HIS A 177 -3.49 3.19 5.74
CA HIS A 177 -4.17 3.58 4.52
C HIS A 177 -5.69 3.47 4.62
N GLU A 178 -6.34 4.41 3.95
CA GLU A 178 -7.77 4.51 3.75
C GLU A 178 -8.22 3.79 2.46
N SER A 179 -9.46 3.28 2.45
CA SER A 179 -10.10 2.72 1.26
C SER A 179 -11.53 3.26 1.10
N SER A 180 -11.74 4.05 0.04
CA SER A 180 -13.07 4.49 -0.36
C SER A 180 -13.95 3.36 -0.88
N GLU A 181 -13.33 2.23 -1.26
CA GLU A 181 -14.03 0.99 -1.62
C GLU A 181 -14.58 0.22 -0.39
N LEU A 182 -14.02 0.47 0.80
CA LEU A 182 -14.46 -0.11 2.08
C LEU A 182 -15.25 0.89 2.96
N GLY A 183 -15.13 2.20 2.70
CA GLY A 183 -15.68 3.25 3.56
C GLY A 183 -14.92 3.47 4.88
N HIS A 184 -13.72 2.88 4.99
CA HIS A 184 -12.95 2.71 6.23
C HIS A 184 -11.44 2.67 5.96
N SER A 185 -10.62 2.72 7.01
CA SER A 185 -9.24 2.22 6.92
C SER A 185 -9.21 0.70 6.74
N PHE A 186 -8.08 0.15 6.29
CA PHE A 186 -7.90 -1.31 6.23
C PHE A 186 -7.89 -1.96 7.62
N PHE A 187 -7.36 -1.26 8.63
CA PHE A 187 -7.33 -1.78 9.99
C PHE A 187 -8.71 -1.77 10.62
N THR A 188 -9.46 -0.66 10.52
CA THR A 188 -10.83 -0.59 11.04
C THR A 188 -11.77 -1.56 10.34
N ALA A 189 -11.66 -1.69 9.01
CA ALA A 189 -12.44 -2.69 8.25
C ALA A 189 -12.16 -4.11 8.74
N THR A 190 -10.90 -4.48 8.94
CA THR A 190 -10.53 -5.82 9.42
C THR A 190 -10.75 -6.04 10.91
N LEU A 191 -10.75 -4.99 11.74
CA LEU A 191 -11.20 -5.02 13.13
C LEU A 191 -12.69 -5.33 13.21
N LEU A 192 -13.53 -4.59 12.48
CA LEU A 192 -14.98 -4.84 12.43
C LEU A 192 -15.30 -6.23 11.85
N GLU A 193 -14.50 -6.73 10.90
CA GLU A 193 -14.60 -8.10 10.39
C GLU A 193 -14.19 -9.16 11.44
N ALA A 194 -13.12 -8.92 12.19
CA ALA A 194 -12.62 -9.80 13.25
C ALA A 194 -13.66 -9.98 14.38
N LEU A 195 -14.26 -8.87 14.80
CA LEU A 195 -15.24 -8.86 15.89
C LEU A 195 -16.59 -9.47 15.47
N ARG A 196 -17.03 -9.27 14.22
CA ARG A 196 -18.25 -9.88 13.67
C ARG A 196 -18.10 -11.36 13.36
N TYR A 197 -17.02 -11.76 12.68
CA TYR A 197 -16.91 -13.05 12.01
C TYR A 197 -15.67 -13.86 12.37
N GLY A 198 -14.61 -13.22 12.88
CA GLY A 198 -13.34 -13.89 13.23
C GLY A 198 -13.44 -14.85 14.42
N ASN A 199 -14.59 -14.92 15.10
CA ASN A 199 -14.82 -15.64 16.34
C ASN A 199 -13.75 -15.34 17.40
N THR A 200 -13.30 -14.09 17.46
CA THR A 200 -12.27 -13.63 18.39
C THR A 200 -12.85 -13.56 19.80
N ASN A 201 -12.38 -14.40 20.72
CA ASN A 201 -12.87 -14.45 22.10
C ASN A 201 -11.94 -13.70 23.07
N ASN A 202 -10.64 -13.64 22.74
CA ASN A 202 -9.60 -13.00 23.54
C ASN A 202 -8.69 -12.08 22.69
N LEU A 203 -7.81 -11.33 23.35
CA LEU A 203 -6.87 -10.40 22.69
C LEU A 203 -5.91 -11.07 21.70
N THR A 204 -5.46 -12.31 21.96
CA THR A 204 -4.58 -13.04 21.05
C THR A 204 -5.32 -13.55 19.81
N ASP A 205 -6.58 -14.00 19.94
CA ASP A 205 -7.41 -14.35 18.78
C ASP A 205 -7.55 -13.12 17.85
N LEU A 206 -7.77 -11.93 18.43
CA LEU A 206 -7.94 -10.67 17.72
C LEU A 206 -6.65 -10.23 17.00
N GLU A 207 -5.50 -10.25 17.70
CA GLU A 207 -4.20 -10.01 17.07
C GLU A 207 -3.95 -10.96 15.91
N SER A 208 -4.12 -12.26 16.13
CA SER A 208 -3.80 -13.28 15.12
C SER A 208 -4.76 -13.28 13.94
N TYR A 209 -5.98 -12.75 14.11
CA TYR A 209 -6.86 -12.45 12.98
C TYR A 209 -6.35 -11.23 12.20
N LEU A 210 -6.07 -10.11 12.88
CA LEU A 210 -5.62 -8.85 12.27
C LEU A 210 -4.27 -9.02 11.54
N SER A 211 -3.29 -9.69 12.15
CA SER A 211 -1.95 -9.88 11.58
C SER A 211 -1.93 -10.81 10.35
N ILE A 212 -3.03 -11.54 10.07
CA ILE A 212 -3.27 -12.27 8.82
C ILE A 212 -4.13 -11.45 7.86
N ARG A 213 -5.26 -10.91 8.35
CA ARG A 213 -6.33 -10.36 7.50
C ARG A 213 -6.08 -8.94 7.02
N THR A 214 -5.49 -8.06 7.83
CA THR A 214 -5.15 -6.69 7.37
C THR A 214 -4.14 -6.72 6.21
N PRO A 215 -3.05 -7.51 6.25
CA PRO A 215 -2.18 -7.71 5.08
C PRO A 215 -2.90 -8.27 3.85
N GLU A 216 -3.85 -9.20 4.02
CA GLU A 216 -4.61 -9.81 2.93
C GLU A 216 -5.56 -8.80 2.27
N LEU A 217 -6.31 -8.03 3.07
CA LEU A 217 -7.26 -7.04 2.55
C LEU A 217 -6.55 -5.90 1.80
N CYS A 218 -5.37 -5.46 2.29
CA CYS A 218 -4.51 -4.53 1.55
C CYS A 218 -4.14 -5.07 0.15
N GLN A 219 -3.74 -6.34 0.07
CA GLN A 219 -3.39 -7.00 -1.20
C GLN A 219 -4.61 -7.13 -2.13
N HIS A 220 -5.78 -7.49 -1.60
CA HIS A 220 -7.03 -7.60 -2.36
C HIS A 220 -7.44 -6.26 -3.02
N HIS A 221 -7.24 -5.15 -2.30
CA HIS A 221 -7.55 -3.79 -2.78
C HIS A 221 -6.36 -3.08 -3.46
N TRP A 222 -5.29 -3.82 -3.77
CA TRP A 222 -4.09 -3.34 -4.47
C TRP A 222 -3.42 -2.13 -3.78
N ARG A 223 -3.47 -2.07 -2.45
CA ARG A 223 -2.83 -1.03 -1.61
C ARG A 223 -1.56 -1.56 -0.95
N PRO A 224 -0.63 -0.70 -0.50
CA PRO A 224 0.56 -1.12 0.23
C PRO A 224 0.19 -1.92 1.50
N THR A 225 0.96 -2.97 1.78
CA THR A 225 0.63 -3.93 2.83
C THR A 225 0.87 -3.37 4.23
N GLN A 226 -0.21 -3.08 4.95
CA GLN A 226 -0.18 -2.82 6.39
C GLN A 226 -0.07 -4.15 7.15
N ASN A 227 0.81 -4.20 8.14
CA ASN A 227 1.00 -5.33 9.05
C ASN A 227 0.82 -4.79 10.47
N PRO A 228 -0.32 -5.08 11.15
CA PRO A 228 -0.53 -4.65 12.52
C PRO A 228 0.60 -5.10 13.46
N VAL A 229 0.80 -4.34 14.53
CA VAL A 229 1.76 -4.66 15.62
C VAL A 229 1.03 -4.63 16.93
N ALA A 230 1.18 -5.66 17.74
CA ALA A 230 0.52 -5.76 19.04
C ALA A 230 1.52 -6.04 20.17
N PHE A 231 1.26 -5.45 21.32
CA PHE A 231 1.77 -5.87 22.62
C PHE A 231 0.58 -6.21 23.52
N ILE A 232 0.59 -7.39 24.14
CA ILE A 232 -0.56 -7.93 24.90
C ILE A 232 -0.07 -8.44 26.24
N THR A 233 -0.59 -7.87 27.33
CA THR A 233 -0.21 -8.25 28.70
C THR A 233 -1.03 -9.39 29.28
N SER A 234 -2.29 -9.52 28.84
CA SER A 234 -3.19 -10.60 29.27
C SER A 234 -3.74 -11.36 28.06
N PRO A 235 -2.98 -12.31 27.45
CA PRO A 235 -3.38 -13.04 26.24
C PRO A 235 -4.77 -13.68 26.31
N GLN A 236 -5.12 -14.28 27.45
CA GLN A 236 -6.41 -14.95 27.67
C GLN A 236 -7.53 -14.00 28.15
N ARG A 237 -7.28 -12.70 28.24
CA ARG A 237 -8.31 -11.71 28.59
C ARG A 237 -9.42 -11.76 27.55
N LEU A 238 -10.62 -12.11 27.99
CA LEU A 238 -11.80 -12.08 27.14
C LEU A 238 -12.07 -10.63 26.70
N LEU A 239 -12.38 -10.45 25.42
CA LEU A 239 -12.76 -9.14 24.89
C LEU A 239 -14.06 -8.62 25.52
N PHE A 240 -14.95 -9.56 25.89
CA PHE A 240 -16.31 -9.33 26.38
C PHE A 240 -16.66 -10.39 27.44
N ASP A 241 -17.53 -10.08 28.39
CA ASP A 241 -18.02 -11.07 29.35
C ASP A 241 -19.11 -11.95 28.70
N LYS A 242 -19.08 -13.26 28.99
CA LYS A 242 -19.75 -14.29 28.15
C LYS A 242 -21.29 -14.21 28.10
N GLU A 243 -21.90 -13.52 29.04
CA GLU A 243 -23.36 -13.45 29.22
C GLU A 243 -24.07 -12.70 28.07
N PHE A 244 -23.35 -11.87 27.30
CA PHE A 244 -23.92 -11.04 26.24
C PHE A 244 -24.14 -11.74 24.88
N ARG A 245 -23.67 -12.99 24.68
CA ARG A 245 -23.74 -13.65 23.35
C ARG A 245 -25.07 -14.35 23.02
N GLU A 246 -26.02 -14.45 23.96
CA GLU A 246 -27.24 -15.27 23.75
C GLU A 246 -28.46 -14.52 23.16
N GLU A 247 -28.53 -13.17 23.22
CA GLU A 247 -29.73 -12.44 22.80
C GLU A 247 -29.68 -11.86 21.37
N VAL A 248 -28.50 -11.68 20.76
CA VAL A 248 -28.38 -11.05 19.43
C VAL A 248 -28.70 -12.02 18.29
N LYS A 249 -29.98 -12.11 17.93
CA LYS A 249 -30.41 -12.69 16.64
C LYS A 249 -30.01 -11.76 15.50
N ILE A 250 -28.89 -12.06 14.84
CA ILE A 250 -28.47 -11.39 13.61
C ILE A 250 -29.42 -11.81 12.48
N ASP A 251 -30.31 -10.90 12.09
CA ASP A 251 -31.23 -11.10 10.96
C ASP A 251 -30.49 -10.96 9.61
N THR A 252 -31.06 -11.52 8.53
CA THR A 252 -30.27 -11.90 7.35
C THR A 252 -29.75 -10.73 6.50
N LEU A 253 -28.42 -10.60 6.42
CA LEU A 253 -27.69 -10.05 5.27
C LEU A 253 -26.61 -11.05 4.84
N GLU A 254 -26.42 -11.20 3.52
CA GLU A 254 -25.51 -12.20 2.92
C GLU A 254 -24.05 -12.02 3.40
N PRO A 255 -23.37 -13.08 3.87
CA PRO A 255 -21.98 -12.99 4.28
C PRO A 255 -21.04 -12.85 3.08
N LEU A 256 -19.98 -12.05 3.23
CA LEU A 256 -18.79 -12.13 2.38
C LEU A 256 -18.07 -13.47 2.66
N SER A 257 -18.56 -14.51 1.99
CA SER A 257 -18.24 -15.89 2.32
C SER A 257 -16.79 -16.29 1.99
N ILE A 258 -16.00 -16.59 3.03
CA ILE A 258 -15.04 -17.71 3.14
C ILE A 258 -14.67 -17.85 4.62
N LEU A 259 -15.19 -18.88 5.30
CA LEU A 259 -14.58 -19.63 6.44
C LEU A 259 -15.63 -20.54 7.12
N ALA A 260 -15.98 -21.66 6.50
CA ALA A 260 -16.96 -22.62 7.03
C ALA A 260 -16.50 -24.08 6.84
N SER A 261 -15.29 -24.41 7.30
CA SER A 261 -14.73 -25.78 7.20
C SER A 261 -13.73 -26.10 8.33
N ARG A 262 -14.08 -25.77 9.58
CA ARG A 262 -13.20 -26.06 10.74
C ARG A 262 -13.96 -26.39 12.03
N GLU A 263 -14.74 -27.47 12.01
CA GLU A 263 -14.83 -28.37 13.16
C GLU A 263 -15.51 -29.70 12.81
N ALA A 264 -14.83 -30.82 13.09
CA ALA A 264 -15.40 -32.17 13.12
C ALA A 264 -14.46 -33.11 13.90
N PHE A 265 -14.92 -33.57 15.07
CA PHE A 265 -14.40 -34.69 15.87
C PHE A 265 -12.95 -34.66 16.39
N THR A 266 -12.83 -34.33 17.68
CA THR A 266 -12.22 -35.26 18.66
C THR A 266 -13.35 -36.11 19.30
N ALA A 267 -13.15 -37.22 20.03
CA ALA A 267 -11.94 -37.91 20.48
C ALA A 267 -12.22 -39.42 20.69
N ARG A 268 -11.17 -40.27 20.71
CA ARG A 268 -11.06 -41.42 21.66
C ARG A 268 -9.62 -41.94 21.82
N GLU A 269 -9.33 -42.60 22.95
CA GLU A 269 -7.99 -42.91 23.50
C GLU A 269 -7.33 -44.22 22.96
N ALA A 270 -6.08 -44.65 23.26
CA ALA A 270 -5.07 -44.14 24.22
C ALA A 270 -3.57 -44.10 23.73
N PRO A 271 -2.68 -45.12 23.91
CA PRO A 271 -1.33 -44.81 24.42
C PRO A 271 -0.10 -45.27 23.58
N LYS A 272 1.08 -44.83 24.05
CA LYS A 272 2.43 -44.93 23.47
C LYS A 272 2.98 -46.36 23.29
N LEU A 273 3.98 -46.49 22.42
CA LEU A 273 5.25 -47.18 22.75
C LEU A 273 6.43 -46.63 21.92
N GLU A 274 7.64 -47.01 22.32
CA GLU A 274 8.94 -46.59 21.76
C GLU A 274 9.36 -47.57 20.60
N GLU A 275 10.52 -47.50 19.92
CA GLU A 275 11.88 -47.13 20.33
C GLU A 275 12.84 -47.00 19.12
N LYS A 276 14.04 -46.40 19.36
CA LYS A 276 15.30 -46.49 18.57
C LYS A 276 15.30 -45.92 17.12
N ALA A 277 16.17 -44.93 16.79
CA ALA A 277 17.63 -45.02 16.54
C ALA A 277 17.93 -45.55 15.11
N VAL A 278 19.04 -45.26 14.40
CA VAL A 278 20.34 -44.58 14.62
C VAL A 278 20.93 -44.34 13.18
N GLU A 279 21.77 -43.38 12.81
CA GLU A 279 22.51 -42.32 13.51
C GLU A 279 22.91 -41.16 12.53
N ASN A 280 23.64 -40.18 13.09
CA ASN A 280 24.78 -39.42 12.55
C ASN A 280 25.35 -39.80 11.14
N SER A 281 25.98 -38.87 10.39
CA SER A 281 26.89 -37.85 10.93
C SER A 281 27.22 -36.68 9.98
N ALA A 282 27.73 -35.61 10.60
CA ALA A 282 28.75 -34.65 10.13
C ALA A 282 28.54 -33.90 8.78
N LYS A 283 28.58 -32.56 8.74
CA LYS A 283 29.71 -31.63 9.06
C LYS A 283 30.88 -31.74 8.05
N ASN A 284 31.62 -30.69 7.71
CA ASN A 284 31.90 -29.47 8.49
C ASN A 284 32.45 -28.29 7.62
N THR A 285 32.34 -27.04 8.11
CA THR A 285 33.28 -25.87 7.90
C THR A 285 33.60 -25.39 6.46
N SER A 286 34.01 -24.14 6.16
CA SER A 286 34.15 -22.82 6.85
C SER A 286 34.27 -21.74 5.73
N SER A 287 33.83 -20.47 5.83
CA SER A 287 34.27 -19.33 6.69
C SER A 287 35.76 -18.97 6.55
N PRO A 288 36.22 -17.68 6.72
CA PRO A 288 35.50 -16.45 7.17
C PRO A 288 35.93 -15.08 6.52
N VAL A 289 35.46 -13.93 7.08
CA VAL A 289 36.17 -12.59 7.24
C VAL A 289 36.41 -11.68 5.97
N ALA A 290 36.46 -10.33 5.97
CA ALA A 290 35.99 -9.14 6.76
C ALA A 290 36.46 -7.81 6.01
N GLU A 291 36.28 -6.50 6.34
CA GLU A 291 35.40 -5.64 7.20
C GLU A 291 35.61 -4.11 6.89
N VAL A 292 34.82 -3.18 7.53
CA VAL A 292 35.10 -1.75 7.94
C VAL A 292 35.72 -0.72 6.93
N ALA A 293 35.23 0.50 6.58
CA ALA A 293 34.53 1.68 7.22
C ALA A 293 35.49 2.77 7.85
N THR A 294 35.22 4.08 8.09
CA THR A 294 34.01 4.96 8.29
C THR A 294 34.27 6.50 8.02
N LYS A 295 33.22 7.36 7.92
CA LYS A 295 33.14 8.87 8.21
C LYS A 295 33.83 9.87 7.21
N SER A 296 33.61 11.22 7.17
CA SER A 296 32.94 12.29 8.02
C SER A 296 32.41 13.56 7.24
N SER A 297 31.79 14.55 7.95
CA SER A 297 31.08 15.81 7.52
C SER A 297 31.97 17.06 7.18
N PRO A 298 31.55 18.37 6.96
CA PRO A 298 30.46 19.20 7.60
C PRO A 298 29.69 20.30 6.73
N LEU A 299 29.12 21.35 7.39
CA LEU A 299 28.10 22.41 7.02
C LEU A 299 28.64 23.74 6.37
N PRO A 300 27.95 24.94 6.19
CA PRO A 300 26.64 25.49 6.72
C PRO A 300 25.69 26.42 5.85
N ALA A 301 24.43 26.62 6.31
CA ALA A 301 23.48 27.81 6.36
C ALA A 301 23.16 28.75 5.13
N SER A 302 22.14 29.66 5.04
CA SER A 302 21.16 30.31 5.99
C SER A 302 19.86 30.91 5.30
N LEU A 303 18.82 31.32 6.09
CA LEU A 303 17.66 32.25 5.83
C LEU A 303 16.53 31.79 4.85
N GLU A 304 15.19 31.94 5.03
CA GLU A 304 14.23 32.95 5.60
C GLU A 304 13.79 34.06 4.60
N VAL A 305 12.52 34.53 4.48
CA VAL A 305 11.24 34.30 5.21
C VAL A 305 9.98 34.58 4.32
N GLU A 306 8.83 33.94 4.62
CA GLU A 306 7.36 34.31 4.58
C GLU A 306 6.78 35.50 3.73
N THR A 307 5.48 35.66 3.40
CA THR A 307 4.17 35.30 4.02
C THR A 307 3.02 34.94 3.01
N LYS A 308 1.81 34.63 3.53
CA LYS A 308 0.46 34.47 2.88
C LYS A 308 -0.51 35.59 3.41
N PRO A 309 -1.84 35.71 3.12
CA PRO A 309 -2.87 34.70 2.76
C PRO A 309 -3.96 35.13 1.72
N ALA A 310 -5.15 34.49 1.79
CA ALA A 310 -6.35 34.62 0.92
C ALA A 310 -7.36 35.71 1.40
N LYS A 311 -8.66 35.84 1.03
CA LYS A 311 -9.70 34.93 0.46
C LYS A 311 -10.97 35.74 0.00
N ILE A 312 -11.91 35.09 -0.73
CA ILE A 312 -13.37 35.40 -0.87
C ILE A 312 -13.88 36.48 -1.87
N SER A 313 -14.68 36.01 -2.85
CA SER A 313 -15.91 36.53 -3.50
C SER A 313 -16.33 38.01 -3.46
N SER A 314 -16.58 38.61 -4.65
CA SER A 314 -17.94 38.90 -5.18
C SER A 314 -17.91 39.66 -6.54
N LEU A 315 -19.08 39.81 -7.19
CA LEU A 315 -19.31 40.47 -8.49
C LEU A 315 -19.78 41.93 -8.32
N PRO A 316 -19.77 42.82 -9.36
CA PRO A 316 -18.94 42.84 -10.57
C PRO A 316 -18.49 44.28 -11.03
N LYS A 317 -17.94 44.35 -12.26
CA LYS A 317 -17.99 45.49 -13.22
C LYS A 317 -16.96 46.66 -13.15
N THR A 318 -15.95 46.49 -13.99
CA THR A 318 -15.54 47.39 -15.11
C THR A 318 -14.98 48.79 -14.83
N SER A 319 -13.65 48.91 -15.03
CA SER A 319 -12.92 49.86 -15.91
C SER A 319 -13.39 51.34 -16.00
N ALA A 320 -12.58 52.35 -15.67
CA ALA A 320 -11.20 52.69 -16.07
C ALA A 320 -11.03 53.15 -17.54
N THR A 321 -10.01 54.00 -17.80
CA THR A 321 -9.79 54.89 -18.98
C THR A 321 -10.53 56.23 -18.80
N SER A 322 -9.93 57.37 -18.39
CA SER A 322 -8.81 58.17 -18.96
C SER A 322 -9.15 58.84 -20.30
N SER A 323 -8.72 60.07 -20.64
CA SER A 323 -7.62 60.92 -20.12
C SER A 323 -7.83 62.41 -20.47
N SER A 324 -6.86 63.27 -20.10
CA SER A 324 -6.49 64.59 -20.71
C SER A 324 -7.45 65.80 -20.49
N GLU A 325 -7.00 67.05 -20.26
CA GLU A 325 -5.62 67.59 -20.26
C GLU A 325 -5.43 68.92 -19.46
N THR A 326 -4.37 68.96 -18.62
CA THR A 326 -3.49 70.12 -18.23
C THR A 326 -3.91 71.30 -17.31
N GLN A 327 -2.94 71.63 -16.41
CA GLN A 327 -2.56 72.92 -15.77
C GLN A 327 -3.32 73.50 -14.54
N ASN A 328 -2.78 73.13 -13.36
CA ASN A 328 -2.34 73.98 -12.23
C ASN A 328 -3.31 74.77 -11.29
N SER A 329 -2.90 74.76 -10.02
CA SER A 329 -3.19 75.71 -8.92
C SER A 329 -4.41 75.49 -8.01
N GLU A 330 -4.12 74.91 -6.84
CA GLU A 330 -4.55 75.32 -5.47
C GLU A 330 -6.02 75.18 -4.98
N GLU A 331 -6.10 74.63 -3.75
CA GLU A 331 -7.08 74.74 -2.66
C GLU A 331 -8.57 74.26 -2.77
N GLU A 332 -8.81 73.16 -2.05
CA GLU A 332 -9.89 72.87 -1.06
C GLU A 332 -11.41 72.69 -1.41
N ALA A 333 -11.95 71.66 -0.73
CA ALA A 333 -13.29 71.53 -0.14
C ALA A 333 -14.57 71.20 -0.96
N GLU A 334 -15.08 69.99 -0.67
CA GLU A 334 -16.48 69.62 -0.37
C GLU A 334 -17.67 69.76 -1.36
N ASN A 335 -18.22 68.57 -1.68
CA ASN A 335 -19.64 68.17 -1.65
C ASN A 335 -20.68 68.56 -2.73
N GLN A 336 -21.34 67.48 -3.23
CA GLN A 336 -22.79 67.34 -3.53
C GLN A 336 -23.40 68.19 -4.68
N ASP A 337 -24.22 67.69 -5.62
CA ASP A 337 -25.01 66.46 -5.80
C ASP A 337 -25.86 66.59 -7.09
N ASN A 338 -26.43 65.47 -7.57
CA ASN A 338 -27.65 65.30 -8.38
C ASN A 338 -27.87 65.86 -9.82
N GLN A 339 -28.36 64.94 -10.68
CA GLN A 339 -29.39 65.11 -11.74
C GLN A 339 -29.03 65.89 -13.05
N GLU A 340 -29.68 65.68 -14.20
CA GLU A 340 -30.91 64.92 -14.56
C GLU A 340 -30.90 64.42 -16.04
N ASN A 341 -31.91 63.63 -16.45
CA ASN A 341 -32.51 63.58 -17.82
C ASN A 341 -31.71 62.98 -19.04
N GLN A 342 -32.35 62.39 -20.08
CA GLN A 342 -33.67 61.71 -20.20
C GLN A 342 -33.80 60.82 -21.48
N ASN A 343 -34.63 59.76 -21.40
CA ASN A 343 -35.57 59.21 -22.42
C ASN A 343 -35.15 58.62 -23.82
N LYS A 344 -35.66 57.39 -24.10
CA LYS A 344 -36.38 56.89 -25.32
C LYS A 344 -35.72 56.93 -26.74
N SER A 345 -35.98 56.01 -27.69
CA SER A 345 -36.68 54.69 -27.72
C SER A 345 -36.47 53.94 -29.07
N ASN A 346 -36.90 52.66 -29.13
CA ASN A 346 -37.45 51.91 -30.30
C ASN A 346 -36.56 51.14 -31.34
N LYS A 347 -36.68 49.81 -31.28
CA LYS A 347 -37.06 48.83 -32.35
C LYS A 347 -36.06 48.31 -33.44
N SER A 348 -35.82 46.98 -33.37
CA SER A 348 -35.80 46.00 -34.51
C SER A 348 -34.54 45.94 -35.42
N LEU A 349 -34.24 44.90 -36.25
CA LEU A 349 -34.96 43.67 -36.67
C LEU A 349 -34.00 42.57 -37.28
N LEU A 350 -34.09 41.30 -36.82
CA LEU A 350 -33.70 40.00 -37.46
C LEU A 350 -32.27 39.63 -37.97
N PHE A 351 -32.13 38.31 -38.26
CA PHE A 351 -31.01 37.52 -38.82
C PHE A 351 -29.79 37.25 -37.89
N GLY A 352 -29.11 36.10 -37.92
CA GLY A 352 -29.34 34.83 -38.64
C GLY A 352 -28.31 33.75 -38.23
N CYS A 353 -28.65 32.46 -38.28
CA CYS A 353 -27.88 31.38 -37.60
C CYS A 353 -26.71 30.78 -38.40
N ALA A 354 -25.57 30.52 -37.73
CA ALA A 354 -24.57 29.50 -38.10
C ALA A 354 -23.63 29.20 -36.90
N GLY A 355 -22.97 28.02 -36.87
CA GLY A 355 -21.68 27.89 -36.16
C GLY A 355 -21.51 26.89 -34.98
N SER A 356 -22.29 25.82 -34.84
CA SER A 356 -22.00 24.77 -33.85
C SER A 356 -20.68 24.02 -34.16
N LEU A 357 -19.54 24.45 -33.60
CA LEU A 357 -18.22 23.92 -34.01
C LEU A 357 -17.14 23.70 -32.91
N ILE A 358 -17.50 23.62 -31.62
CA ILE A 358 -16.54 23.25 -30.54
C ILE A 358 -16.98 22.01 -29.73
N ILE A 359 -17.48 20.98 -30.44
CA ILE A 359 -17.64 19.61 -29.87
C ILE A 359 -17.01 18.54 -30.80
N GLY A 360 -16.96 18.77 -32.12
CA GLY A 360 -16.32 17.84 -33.06
C GLY A 360 -14.79 17.72 -32.97
N GLY A 361 -14.11 18.68 -32.33
CA GLY A 361 -12.64 18.74 -32.32
C GLY A 361 -11.94 17.65 -31.51
N LEU A 362 -12.58 17.10 -30.47
CA LEU A 362 -11.93 16.15 -29.54
C LEU A 362 -12.08 14.67 -29.95
N LEU A 363 -13.01 14.32 -30.84
CA LEU A 363 -13.21 12.94 -31.29
C LEU A 363 -12.34 12.56 -32.52
N LEU A 364 -11.90 13.54 -33.32
CA LEU A 364 -11.01 13.29 -34.46
C LEU A 364 -9.57 12.93 -34.04
N VAL A 365 -9.07 13.47 -32.92
CA VAL A 365 -7.73 13.16 -32.41
C VAL A 365 -7.64 11.69 -31.97
N ALA A 366 -8.67 11.17 -31.30
CA ALA A 366 -8.72 9.78 -30.85
C ALA A 366 -8.71 8.77 -32.02
N PHE A 367 -9.46 9.07 -33.10
CA PHE A 367 -9.55 8.16 -34.25
C PHE A 367 -8.22 8.03 -35.01
N VAL A 368 -7.52 9.15 -35.24
CA VAL A 368 -6.20 9.14 -35.91
C VAL A 368 -5.16 8.41 -35.05
N TYR A 369 -5.17 8.60 -33.72
CA TYR A 369 -4.21 7.95 -32.81
C TYR A 369 -4.40 6.43 -32.72
N HIS A 370 -5.64 5.93 -32.85
CA HIS A 370 -5.92 4.49 -32.80
C HIS A 370 -5.56 3.76 -34.12
N GLN A 371 -5.55 4.44 -35.27
CA GLN A 371 -5.38 3.76 -36.56
C GLN A 371 -3.92 3.41 -36.91
N SER A 372 -2.92 4.05 -36.27
CA SER A 372 -1.50 3.87 -36.60
C SER A 372 -0.78 2.69 -35.93
N ARG A 373 -1.45 1.86 -35.09
CA ARG A 373 -0.79 0.76 -34.34
C ARG A 373 -0.99 -0.66 -34.90
N SER A 374 -1.59 -0.81 -36.09
CA SER A 374 -2.01 -2.13 -36.62
C SER A 374 -1.53 -2.45 -38.05
N GLN A 375 -0.25 -2.26 -38.37
CA GLN A 375 0.42 -2.98 -39.47
C GLN A 375 1.89 -3.31 -39.15
N THR A 376 2.14 -4.52 -38.63
CA THR A 376 3.45 -5.19 -38.76
C THR A 376 3.27 -6.36 -39.71
N LYS A 377 3.73 -6.22 -40.96
CA LYS A 377 3.65 -7.30 -41.96
C LYS A 377 4.62 -8.42 -41.59
N ILE A 378 4.13 -9.66 -41.60
CA ILE A 378 4.99 -10.85 -41.55
C ILE A 378 5.67 -10.99 -42.91
N THR A 379 6.93 -10.58 -42.99
CA THR A 379 7.77 -10.83 -44.16
C THR A 379 8.31 -12.26 -44.10
N ILE A 380 7.77 -13.15 -44.93
CA ILE A 380 8.26 -14.53 -45.06
C ILE A 380 9.67 -14.49 -45.69
N VAL A 381 10.68 -14.87 -44.91
CA VAL A 381 12.06 -15.05 -45.41
C VAL A 381 12.20 -16.45 -45.98
N LYS A 382 12.72 -16.53 -47.21
CA LYS A 382 12.87 -17.76 -48.00
C LYS A 382 14.17 -18.50 -47.63
N PRO A 383 14.14 -19.81 -47.31
CA PRO A 383 15.34 -20.58 -47.00
C PRO A 383 16.12 -20.99 -48.26
N LEU A 384 17.45 -21.03 -48.17
CA LEU A 384 18.37 -21.51 -49.22
C LEU A 384 19.81 -21.66 -48.66
N PRO A 385 20.63 -22.63 -49.12
CA PRO A 385 20.33 -24.03 -49.45
C PRO A 385 21.12 -25.03 -48.55
N SER A 386 20.82 -26.32 -48.68
CA SER A 386 21.62 -27.40 -48.08
C SER A 386 22.96 -27.61 -48.82
N ASN A 387 24.07 -27.81 -48.09
CA ASN A 387 25.17 -28.69 -48.53
C ASN A 387 26.25 -28.93 -47.45
N VAL A 388 26.13 -30.05 -46.71
CA VAL A 388 27.25 -30.93 -46.36
C VAL A 388 26.70 -32.35 -46.50
N ALA A 389 27.43 -33.26 -47.16
CA ALA A 389 26.94 -34.60 -47.49
C ALA A 389 27.82 -35.70 -46.88
N GLY A 390 27.18 -36.81 -46.50
CA GLY A 390 27.81 -38.13 -46.42
C GLY A 390 28.49 -38.52 -45.10
N VAL A 391 27.74 -39.17 -44.22
CA VAL A 391 28.15 -40.44 -43.57
C VAL A 391 26.94 -41.40 -43.66
N GLU A 392 27.19 -42.71 -43.71
CA GLU A 392 26.26 -43.72 -44.23
C GLU A 392 25.16 -44.19 -43.25
N THR A 393 24.15 -44.85 -43.81
CA THR A 393 23.01 -45.44 -43.08
C THR A 393 23.33 -46.81 -42.49
N GLN A 394 23.07 -46.99 -41.19
CA GLN A 394 22.73 -48.30 -40.60
C GLN A 394 21.49 -48.16 -39.68
N PRO A 395 20.71 -49.24 -39.50
CA PRO A 395 19.34 -49.13 -38.99
C PRO A 395 19.29 -48.94 -37.46
N PRO A 396 18.40 -48.07 -36.94
CA PRO A 396 18.19 -47.93 -35.50
C PRO A 396 17.46 -49.15 -34.94
N SER A 397 18.17 -49.96 -34.16
CA SER A 397 17.54 -50.91 -33.25
C SER A 397 16.75 -50.15 -32.16
N LYS A 398 15.73 -50.79 -31.59
CA LYS A 398 14.85 -50.18 -30.58
C LYS A 398 15.61 -49.90 -29.28
N LEU A 399 15.27 -48.81 -28.57
CA LEU A 399 14.48 -48.87 -27.33
C LEU A 399 14.28 -47.50 -26.63
N GLN A 400 13.03 -47.02 -26.69
CA GLN A 400 12.22 -46.59 -25.54
C GLN A 400 12.89 -45.81 -24.36
N ALA A 401 12.90 -44.47 -24.49
CA ALA A 401 12.75 -43.55 -23.35
C ALA A 401 12.00 -42.28 -23.81
N ASN A 402 11.24 -41.64 -22.90
CA ASN A 402 10.46 -40.39 -23.03
C ASN A 402 8.97 -40.41 -23.39
N ASN A 403 8.39 -41.46 -24.00
CA ASN A 403 6.93 -41.44 -24.31
C ASN A 403 6.05 -41.40 -23.04
N SER A 404 6.50 -42.00 -21.93
CA SER A 404 5.70 -42.19 -20.71
C SER A 404 5.17 -40.87 -20.14
N ASN A 405 6.02 -39.91 -19.78
CA ASN A 405 5.60 -38.67 -19.11
C ASN A 405 4.58 -37.86 -19.93
N SER A 406 4.68 -37.89 -21.26
CA SER A 406 3.70 -37.25 -22.16
C SER A 406 2.35 -37.96 -22.11
N GLN A 407 2.35 -39.30 -22.05
CA GLN A 407 1.13 -40.09 -21.89
C GLN A 407 0.52 -39.95 -20.48
N GLU A 408 1.35 -39.87 -19.41
CA GLU A 408 0.87 -39.53 -18.06
C GLU A 408 0.13 -38.18 -18.05
N LYS A 409 0.69 -37.16 -18.71
CA LYS A 409 0.09 -35.82 -18.76
C LYS A 409 -1.19 -35.78 -19.59
N ILE A 410 -1.25 -36.51 -20.72
CA ILE A 410 -2.48 -36.64 -21.52
C ILE A 410 -3.58 -37.33 -20.71
N GLN A 411 -3.28 -38.45 -20.03
CA GLN A 411 -4.28 -39.15 -19.21
C GLN A 411 -4.79 -38.27 -18.06
N ALA A 412 -3.89 -37.58 -17.34
CA ALA A 412 -4.25 -36.69 -16.26
C ALA A 412 -5.08 -35.47 -16.73
N MET A 413 -4.94 -35.04 -17.99
CA MET A 413 -5.80 -34.01 -18.59
C MET A 413 -7.18 -34.55 -18.95
N LEU A 414 -7.28 -35.78 -19.50
CA LEU A 414 -8.56 -36.44 -19.79
C LEU A 414 -9.39 -36.71 -18.52
N GLU A 415 -8.75 -37.04 -17.40
CA GLU A 415 -9.46 -37.17 -16.11
C GLU A 415 -9.98 -35.81 -15.57
N LEU A 416 -9.30 -34.69 -15.83
CA LEU A 416 -9.83 -33.36 -15.50
C LEU A 416 -11.04 -33.00 -16.36
N GLU A 417 -10.99 -33.30 -17.66
CA GLU A 417 -12.09 -33.07 -18.61
C GLU A 417 -13.35 -33.85 -18.20
N LYS A 418 -13.23 -35.13 -17.83
CA LYS A 418 -14.33 -35.94 -17.27
C LYS A 418 -14.92 -35.35 -15.99
N MET A 419 -14.12 -34.65 -15.17
CA MET A 419 -14.56 -33.97 -13.95
C MET A 419 -15.07 -32.54 -14.22
N SER A 420 -15.06 -32.06 -15.46
CA SER A 420 -15.34 -30.66 -15.84
C SER A 420 -14.44 -29.63 -15.13
N LEU A 421 -13.18 -29.99 -14.86
CA LEU A 421 -12.19 -29.18 -14.14
C LEU A 421 -11.18 -28.53 -15.10
N ASN A 422 -10.83 -27.26 -14.89
CA ASN A 422 -9.97 -26.51 -15.81
C ASN A 422 -8.48 -26.75 -15.52
N PRO A 423 -7.68 -27.32 -16.47
CA PRO A 423 -6.27 -27.62 -16.25
C PRO A 423 -5.37 -26.38 -16.07
N ASN A 424 -5.86 -25.18 -16.41
CA ASN A 424 -5.16 -23.91 -16.20
C ASN A 424 -5.53 -23.23 -14.87
N GLN A 425 -6.47 -23.79 -14.09
CA GLN A 425 -6.87 -23.28 -12.78
C GLN A 425 -6.30 -24.13 -11.66
N ALA A 426 -5.35 -23.57 -10.91
CA ALA A 426 -4.69 -24.28 -9.81
C ALA A 426 -5.66 -24.71 -8.70
N SER A 427 -6.76 -23.97 -8.48
CA SER A 427 -7.86 -24.35 -7.60
C SER A 427 -8.58 -25.61 -8.07
N ASP A 428 -8.81 -25.77 -9.37
CA ASP A 428 -9.47 -26.95 -9.94
C ASP A 428 -8.53 -28.17 -9.96
N LEU A 429 -7.24 -27.97 -10.25
CA LEU A 429 -6.21 -28.99 -10.03
C LEU A 429 -6.16 -29.43 -8.56
N SER A 430 -6.30 -28.50 -7.61
CA SER A 430 -6.35 -28.80 -6.18
C SER A 430 -7.60 -29.59 -5.78
N LYS A 431 -8.77 -29.32 -6.39
CA LYS A 431 -9.99 -30.13 -6.23
C LYS A 431 -9.78 -31.55 -6.78
N ALA A 432 -9.17 -31.69 -7.95
CA ALA A 432 -8.88 -32.99 -8.55
C ALA A 432 -7.96 -33.83 -7.65
N ILE A 433 -6.90 -33.22 -7.10
CA ILE A 433 -6.01 -33.86 -6.11
C ILE A 433 -6.79 -34.29 -4.86
N ALA A 434 -7.64 -33.42 -4.30
CA ALA A 434 -8.43 -33.74 -3.12
C ALA A 434 -9.40 -34.91 -3.37
N ASN A 435 -10.06 -34.93 -4.53
CA ASN A 435 -10.95 -36.02 -4.92
C ASN A 435 -10.19 -37.35 -5.07
N ALA A 436 -9.05 -37.34 -5.77
CA ALA A 436 -8.23 -38.53 -6.01
C ALA A 436 -7.55 -39.08 -4.74
N LYS A 437 -7.38 -38.26 -3.68
CA LYS A 437 -6.87 -38.74 -2.38
C LYS A 437 -7.85 -39.63 -1.63
N ASN A 438 -9.14 -39.55 -1.93
CA ASN A 438 -10.18 -40.33 -1.25
C ASN A 438 -10.23 -41.81 -1.71
N ILE A 439 -9.61 -42.11 -2.86
CA ILE A 439 -9.51 -43.47 -3.43
C ILE A 439 -8.54 -44.30 -2.57
N LYS A 440 -8.99 -45.44 -2.06
CA LYS A 440 -8.26 -46.22 -1.05
C LYS A 440 -7.33 -47.25 -1.67
N GLN A 441 -6.29 -47.61 -0.92
CA GLN A 441 -5.34 -48.65 -1.32
C GLN A 441 -6.05 -50.01 -1.43
N GLY A 442 -6.13 -50.54 -2.64
CA GLY A 442 -6.86 -51.77 -2.97
C GLY A 442 -8.03 -51.54 -3.94
N GLU A 443 -8.48 -50.30 -4.14
CA GLU A 443 -9.42 -49.94 -5.20
C GLU A 443 -8.73 -49.94 -6.57
N ALA A 444 -9.45 -50.31 -7.63
CA ALA A 444 -8.87 -50.55 -8.96
C ALA A 444 -8.11 -49.33 -9.52
N ASP A 445 -8.68 -48.13 -9.35
CA ASP A 445 -8.14 -46.88 -9.87
C ASP A 445 -7.06 -46.25 -8.96
N TYR A 446 -6.70 -46.87 -7.83
CA TYR A 446 -5.76 -46.30 -6.84
C TYR A 446 -4.41 -45.88 -7.46
N ASN A 447 -3.85 -46.71 -8.33
CA ASN A 447 -2.57 -46.43 -8.97
C ASN A 447 -2.67 -45.24 -9.95
N LEU A 448 -3.75 -45.16 -10.73
CA LEU A 448 -4.04 -44.05 -11.62
C LEU A 448 -4.29 -42.76 -10.84
N ALA A 449 -5.02 -42.82 -9.72
CA ALA A 449 -5.26 -41.69 -8.82
C ALA A 449 -3.94 -41.10 -8.29
N ARG A 450 -3.01 -41.94 -7.81
CA ARG A 450 -1.69 -41.50 -7.34
C ARG A 450 -0.81 -40.95 -8.47
N GLN A 451 -0.90 -41.50 -9.68
CA GLN A 451 -0.21 -41.00 -10.88
C GLN A 451 -0.74 -39.61 -11.27
N ASN A 452 -2.05 -39.42 -11.29
CA ASN A 452 -2.69 -38.14 -11.61
C ASN A 452 -2.37 -37.06 -10.57
N ILE A 453 -2.39 -37.39 -9.27
CA ILE A 453 -1.96 -36.48 -8.19
C ILE A 453 -0.52 -35.97 -8.41
N LYS A 454 0.41 -36.83 -8.85
CA LYS A 454 1.79 -36.45 -9.22
C LYS A 454 1.83 -35.47 -10.40
N VAL A 455 0.99 -35.65 -11.41
CA VAL A 455 0.92 -34.74 -12.57
C VAL A 455 0.27 -33.40 -12.20
N TRP A 456 -0.89 -33.42 -11.54
CA TRP A 456 -1.64 -32.21 -11.17
C TRP A 456 -0.88 -31.32 -10.18
N SER A 457 -0.20 -31.90 -9.18
CA SER A 457 0.68 -31.14 -8.28
C SER A 457 1.87 -30.52 -9.02
N GLY A 458 2.40 -31.21 -10.04
CA GLY A 458 3.37 -30.63 -10.97
C GLY A 458 2.81 -29.44 -11.74
N MET A 459 1.60 -29.56 -12.30
CA MET A 459 0.92 -28.48 -13.03
C MET A 459 0.60 -27.26 -12.15
N ILE A 460 0.20 -27.45 -10.87
CA ILE A 460 0.07 -26.35 -9.91
C ILE A 460 1.41 -25.64 -9.70
N LEU A 461 2.51 -26.39 -9.60
CA LEU A 461 3.85 -25.82 -9.41
C LEU A 461 4.38 -25.12 -10.68
N ASP A 462 4.00 -25.60 -11.87
CA ASP A 462 4.30 -24.95 -13.14
C ASP A 462 3.54 -23.60 -13.27
N LEU A 463 2.23 -23.59 -12.93
CA LEU A 463 1.44 -22.35 -12.85
C LEU A 463 1.99 -21.36 -11.82
N ALA A 464 2.49 -21.87 -10.69
CA ALA A 464 3.15 -21.05 -9.67
C ALA A 464 4.48 -20.44 -10.17
N ARG A 465 5.33 -21.23 -10.84
CA ARG A 465 6.57 -20.73 -11.48
C ARG A 465 6.27 -19.64 -12.50
N SER A 466 5.32 -19.86 -13.40
CA SER A 466 4.94 -18.85 -14.39
C SER A 466 4.42 -17.54 -13.75
N ARG A 467 3.72 -17.61 -12.62
CA ARG A 467 3.31 -16.43 -11.84
C ARG A 467 4.51 -15.68 -11.26
N ALA A 468 5.52 -16.38 -10.75
CA ALA A 468 6.75 -15.76 -10.24
C ALA A 468 7.63 -15.15 -11.34
N GLU A 469 7.73 -15.81 -12.50
CA GLU A 469 8.42 -15.30 -13.70
C GLU A 469 7.80 -13.99 -14.19
N ASN A 470 6.46 -13.87 -14.10
CA ASN A 470 5.72 -12.63 -14.35
C ASN A 470 5.73 -11.65 -13.15
N GLN A 471 6.68 -11.81 -12.20
CA GLN A 471 6.88 -10.97 -11.01
C GLN A 471 5.68 -10.94 -10.03
N GLN A 472 4.68 -11.82 -10.21
CA GLN A 472 3.50 -11.96 -9.36
C GLN A 472 3.79 -12.88 -8.16
N TYR A 473 4.86 -12.61 -7.40
CA TYR A 473 5.33 -13.47 -6.31
C TYR A 473 4.26 -13.84 -5.26
N PRO A 474 3.34 -12.93 -4.82
CA PRO A 474 2.25 -13.32 -3.92
C PRO A 474 1.33 -14.39 -4.53
N ASN A 475 0.95 -14.22 -5.81
CA ASN A 475 0.15 -15.20 -6.55
C ASN A 475 0.89 -16.52 -6.74
N ALA A 476 2.20 -16.50 -6.98
CA ALA A 476 3.03 -17.70 -7.06
C ALA A 476 3.03 -18.48 -5.75
N ILE A 477 3.20 -17.78 -4.62
CA ILE A 477 3.21 -18.35 -3.27
C ILE A 477 1.84 -18.96 -2.92
N THR A 478 0.73 -18.25 -3.16
CA THR A 478 -0.63 -18.79 -2.89
C THR A 478 -0.94 -19.98 -3.81
N THR A 479 -0.48 -19.96 -5.06
CA THR A 479 -0.62 -21.09 -5.98
C THR A 479 0.12 -22.33 -5.48
N ALA A 480 1.40 -22.20 -5.11
CA ALA A 480 2.19 -23.33 -4.61
C ALA A 480 1.72 -23.85 -3.24
N LYS A 481 1.08 -23.02 -2.41
CA LYS A 481 0.45 -23.45 -1.14
C LYS A 481 -0.73 -24.42 -1.33
N LEU A 482 -1.30 -24.54 -2.54
CA LEU A 482 -2.34 -25.54 -2.85
C LEU A 482 -1.79 -26.97 -2.93
N ILE A 483 -0.47 -27.14 -3.01
CA ILE A 483 0.20 -28.44 -2.94
C ILE A 483 0.32 -28.80 -1.45
N GLY A 484 -0.41 -29.81 -1.01
CA GLY A 484 -0.47 -30.24 0.39
C GLY A 484 0.74 -31.06 0.82
N LYS A 485 0.92 -31.23 2.14
CA LYS A 485 2.08 -31.90 2.75
C LYS A 485 2.36 -33.32 2.24
N GLU A 486 1.30 -34.02 1.83
CA GLU A 486 1.33 -35.41 1.35
C GLU A 486 1.45 -35.52 -0.18
N ASP A 487 1.41 -34.38 -0.89
CA ASP A 487 1.45 -34.39 -2.35
C ASP A 487 2.88 -34.54 -2.89
N PRO A 488 3.05 -35.25 -4.01
CA PRO A 488 4.27 -35.14 -4.80
C PRO A 488 4.57 -33.67 -5.10
N ASN A 489 5.86 -33.35 -5.24
CA ASN A 489 6.35 -31.98 -5.43
C ASN A 489 6.22 -31.03 -4.21
N PHE A 490 5.59 -31.41 -3.07
CA PHE A 490 5.48 -30.54 -1.88
C PHE A 490 6.80 -29.93 -1.42
N LEU A 491 7.88 -30.72 -1.35
CA LEU A 491 9.20 -30.24 -0.96
C LEU A 491 9.78 -29.21 -1.95
N VAL A 492 9.46 -29.36 -3.25
CA VAL A 492 9.86 -28.41 -4.29
C VAL A 492 9.03 -27.13 -4.18
N ALA A 493 7.71 -27.25 -3.97
CA ALA A 493 6.81 -26.14 -3.72
C ALA A 493 7.24 -25.31 -2.50
N GLN A 494 7.58 -25.96 -1.37
CA GLN A 494 8.09 -25.29 -0.17
C GLN A 494 9.44 -24.61 -0.39
N LYS A 495 10.34 -25.18 -1.21
CA LYS A 495 11.59 -24.51 -1.60
C LYS A 495 11.30 -23.28 -2.46
N SER A 496 10.42 -23.39 -3.45
CA SER A 496 10.00 -22.28 -4.30
C SER A 496 9.31 -21.16 -3.52
N ILE A 497 8.40 -21.48 -2.60
CA ILE A 497 7.74 -20.49 -1.72
C ILE A 497 8.78 -19.68 -0.94
N LYS A 498 9.76 -20.34 -0.29
CA LYS A 498 10.83 -19.64 0.45
C LYS A 498 11.67 -18.73 -0.44
N GLN A 499 11.98 -19.17 -1.66
CA GLN A 499 12.71 -18.36 -2.63
C GLN A 499 11.88 -17.13 -3.06
N TRP A 500 10.61 -17.34 -3.43
CA TRP A 500 9.71 -16.27 -3.85
C TRP A 500 9.37 -15.28 -2.73
N GLN A 501 9.41 -15.68 -1.46
CA GLN A 501 9.29 -14.76 -0.33
C GLN A 501 10.48 -13.78 -0.25
N ILE A 502 11.70 -14.28 -0.53
CA ILE A 502 12.92 -13.43 -0.59
C ILE A 502 12.87 -12.53 -1.82
N GLU A 503 12.58 -13.10 -2.99
CA GLU A 503 12.47 -12.36 -4.26
C GLU A 503 11.35 -11.32 -4.23
N SER A 504 10.20 -11.60 -3.62
CA SER A 504 9.12 -10.63 -3.43
C SER A 504 9.55 -9.43 -2.58
N LYS A 505 10.35 -9.66 -1.52
CA LYS A 505 10.88 -8.58 -0.67
C LYS A 505 11.91 -7.73 -1.44
N GLN A 506 12.79 -8.37 -2.21
CA GLN A 506 13.76 -7.68 -3.07
C GLN A 506 13.05 -6.86 -4.15
N TYR A 507 12.10 -7.46 -4.87
CA TYR A 507 11.31 -6.81 -5.92
C TYR A 507 10.59 -5.56 -5.40
N PHE A 508 9.91 -5.67 -4.25
CA PHE A 508 9.24 -4.54 -3.62
C PHE A 508 10.23 -3.43 -3.23
N SER A 509 11.33 -3.79 -2.55
CA SER A 509 12.37 -2.83 -2.17
C SER A 509 12.99 -2.10 -3.37
N ASN A 510 13.24 -2.83 -4.47
CA ASN A 510 13.79 -2.27 -5.69
C ASN A 510 12.77 -1.39 -6.44
N LYS A 511 11.48 -1.76 -6.44
CA LYS A 511 10.40 -0.94 -6.98
C LYS A 511 10.27 0.40 -6.24
N THR A 512 10.23 0.37 -4.90
CA THR A 512 10.19 1.60 -4.07
C THR A 512 11.42 2.47 -4.28
N LEU A 513 12.60 1.87 -4.51
CA LEU A 513 13.83 2.59 -4.82
C LEU A 513 13.76 3.30 -6.19
N LEU A 514 13.10 2.70 -7.19
CA LEU A 514 12.85 3.33 -8.50
C LEU A 514 11.77 4.41 -8.43
N GLU A 515 10.72 4.22 -7.62
CA GLU A 515 9.71 5.25 -7.36
C GLU A 515 10.34 6.48 -6.66
N ALA A 516 11.20 6.25 -5.66
CA ALA A 516 11.98 7.30 -5.01
C ALA A 516 12.92 8.01 -5.99
N ALA A 517 13.60 7.27 -6.88
CA ALA A 517 14.44 7.84 -7.94
C ALA A 517 13.63 8.73 -8.90
N GLN A 518 12.47 8.25 -9.37
CA GLN A 518 11.56 8.98 -10.25
C GLN A 518 11.03 10.27 -9.60
N ASN A 519 10.81 10.26 -8.28
CA ASN A 519 10.37 11.43 -7.51
C ASN A 519 11.47 12.50 -7.32
N LEU A 520 12.75 12.20 -7.58
CA LEU A 520 13.81 13.21 -7.60
C LEU A 520 13.76 14.09 -8.87
N ILE A 521 13.10 13.62 -9.93
CA ILE A 521 13.18 14.22 -11.27
C ILE A 521 12.36 15.51 -11.36
N LYS A 522 13.03 16.60 -11.76
CA LYS A 522 12.39 17.86 -12.13
C LYS A 522 12.51 18.05 -13.65
N PRO A 523 11.38 18.12 -14.40
CA PRO A 523 11.41 18.28 -15.85
C PRO A 523 12.31 19.44 -16.31
N SER A 524 13.00 19.25 -17.44
CA SER A 524 14.03 20.16 -17.98
C SER A 524 15.31 20.36 -17.14
N GLN A 525 15.39 19.83 -15.91
CA GLN A 525 16.54 19.97 -15.01
C GLN A 525 17.41 18.71 -15.02
N ALA A 526 18.21 18.54 -16.08
CA ALA A 526 18.97 17.31 -16.39
C ALA A 526 19.75 16.68 -15.21
N SER A 527 20.33 17.47 -14.32
CA SER A 527 21.05 16.97 -13.14
C SER A 527 20.18 16.20 -12.13
N THR A 528 18.85 16.35 -12.18
CA THR A 528 17.93 15.51 -11.38
C THR A 528 17.73 14.12 -11.99
N TYR A 529 17.78 13.99 -13.31
CA TYR A 529 17.76 12.70 -13.99
C TYR A 529 19.05 11.92 -13.70
N THR A 530 20.20 12.58 -13.60
CA THR A 530 21.46 11.93 -13.14
C THR A 530 21.29 11.37 -11.72
N LYS A 531 20.77 12.16 -10.78
CA LYS A 531 20.49 11.69 -9.41
C LYS A 531 19.52 10.50 -9.37
N ALA A 532 18.50 10.49 -10.23
CA ALA A 532 17.59 9.36 -10.37
C ALA A 532 18.33 8.10 -10.88
N ILE A 533 19.16 8.24 -11.92
CA ILE A 533 20.01 7.15 -12.44
C ILE A 533 20.93 6.60 -11.34
N ASP A 534 21.57 7.46 -10.55
CA ASP A 534 22.49 7.06 -9.47
C ASP A 534 21.78 6.34 -8.30
N VAL A 535 20.47 6.56 -8.13
CA VAL A 535 19.63 5.78 -7.20
C VAL A 535 19.22 4.45 -7.82
N ALA A 536 18.76 4.44 -9.08
CA ALA A 536 18.37 3.21 -9.78
C ALA A 536 19.54 2.22 -9.99
N LYS A 537 20.76 2.73 -10.20
CA LYS A 537 22.00 1.93 -10.31
C LYS A 537 22.33 1.11 -9.05
N LYS A 538 21.65 1.34 -7.93
CA LYS A 538 21.81 0.56 -6.70
C LYS A 538 21.01 -0.75 -6.71
N VAL A 539 20.07 -0.93 -7.64
CA VAL A 539 19.39 -2.22 -7.85
C VAL A 539 20.40 -3.23 -8.43
N PRO A 540 20.70 -4.35 -7.75
CA PRO A 540 21.70 -5.30 -8.23
C PRO A 540 21.19 -6.15 -9.40
N SER A 541 22.07 -6.49 -10.34
CA SER A 541 21.75 -7.29 -11.54
C SER A 541 21.32 -8.73 -11.28
N SER A 542 21.49 -9.22 -10.04
CA SER A 542 21.02 -10.53 -9.58
C SER A 542 19.68 -10.49 -8.85
N GLN A 543 19.03 -9.33 -8.75
CA GLN A 543 17.77 -9.17 -8.02
C GLN A 543 16.57 -8.85 -8.93
N PRO A 544 15.35 -9.28 -8.54
CA PRO A 544 14.12 -8.85 -9.18
C PRO A 544 13.99 -7.32 -9.28
N GLY A 545 13.51 -6.85 -10.43
CA GLY A 545 13.32 -5.43 -10.72
C GLY A 545 14.51 -4.75 -11.43
N TYR A 546 15.64 -5.45 -11.63
CA TYR A 546 16.79 -4.90 -12.35
C TYR A 546 16.46 -4.46 -13.77
N ASP A 547 15.66 -5.21 -14.53
CA ASP A 547 15.31 -4.85 -15.91
C ASP A 547 14.54 -3.52 -15.97
N ALA A 548 13.60 -3.30 -15.04
CA ALA A 548 12.89 -2.04 -14.90
C ALA A 548 13.80 -0.89 -14.45
N ALA A 549 14.81 -1.17 -13.61
CA ALA A 549 15.85 -0.20 -13.27
C ALA A 549 16.68 0.18 -14.50
N GLN A 550 17.12 -0.81 -15.28
CA GLN A 550 17.91 -0.60 -16.48
C GLN A 550 17.13 0.11 -17.60
N GLU A 551 15.83 -0.17 -17.74
CA GLU A 551 14.94 0.59 -18.62
C GLU A 551 14.82 2.05 -18.16
N SER A 552 14.51 2.29 -16.87
CA SER A 552 14.40 3.64 -16.29
C SER A 552 15.68 4.45 -16.49
N ILE A 553 16.84 3.84 -16.22
CA ILE A 553 18.17 4.44 -16.44
C ILE A 553 18.35 4.86 -17.90
N ASN A 554 17.97 3.99 -18.85
CA ASN A 554 18.08 4.28 -20.28
C ASN A 554 17.11 5.40 -20.71
N GLN A 555 15.84 5.37 -20.27
CA GLN A 555 14.86 6.42 -20.54
C GLN A 555 15.34 7.78 -19.99
N TRP A 556 15.82 7.82 -18.74
CA TRP A 556 16.32 9.06 -18.12
C TRP A 556 17.61 9.57 -18.80
N SER A 557 18.50 8.69 -19.26
CA SER A 557 19.68 9.08 -20.04
C SER A 557 19.30 9.77 -21.36
N GLN A 558 18.24 9.31 -22.03
CA GLN A 558 17.71 9.93 -23.25
C GLN A 558 17.05 11.29 -22.96
N GLN A 559 16.42 11.47 -21.79
CA GLN A 559 15.91 12.79 -21.37
C GLN A 559 17.04 13.80 -21.13
N ILE A 560 18.15 13.38 -20.50
CA ILE A 560 19.35 14.23 -20.38
C ILE A 560 19.85 14.67 -21.77
N LEU A 561 19.95 13.73 -22.70
CA LEU A 561 20.40 14.01 -24.07
C LEU A 561 19.44 14.93 -24.84
N GLN A 562 18.12 14.77 -24.68
CA GLN A 562 17.15 15.67 -25.31
C GLN A 562 17.22 17.08 -24.72
N ILE A 563 17.41 17.22 -23.39
CA ILE A 563 17.63 18.53 -22.76
C ILE A 563 18.92 19.18 -23.30
N ALA A 564 19.96 18.40 -23.60
CA ALA A 564 21.18 18.90 -24.26
C ALA A 564 20.91 19.37 -25.70
N LYS A 565 20.22 18.57 -26.52
CA LYS A 565 19.80 18.93 -27.89
C LYS A 565 19.01 20.24 -27.91
N ASN A 566 18.00 20.37 -27.05
CA ASN A 566 17.15 21.55 -26.90
C ASN A 566 17.93 22.83 -26.46
N ARG A 567 19.12 22.69 -25.86
CA ARG A 567 20.03 23.81 -25.52
C ARG A 567 20.90 24.19 -26.72
N ALA A 568 21.39 23.20 -27.48
CA ALA A 568 22.18 23.44 -28.69
C ALA A 568 21.39 24.10 -29.82
N GLU A 569 20.11 23.77 -29.98
CA GLU A 569 19.18 24.43 -30.91
C GLU A 569 19.06 25.94 -30.63
N LYS A 570 19.12 26.33 -29.35
CA LYS A 570 19.14 27.72 -28.88
C LYS A 570 20.54 28.36 -28.95
N LYS A 571 21.49 27.71 -29.64
CA LYS A 571 22.92 28.07 -29.74
C LYS A 571 23.66 28.13 -28.39
N GLN A 572 23.11 27.54 -27.32
CA GLN A 572 23.71 27.55 -25.99
C GLN A 572 24.74 26.41 -25.85
N TYR A 573 25.73 26.35 -26.76
CA TYR A 573 26.60 25.18 -26.94
C TYR A 573 27.35 24.75 -25.67
N SER A 574 27.90 25.68 -24.89
CA SER A 574 28.59 25.36 -23.62
C SER A 574 27.64 24.70 -22.62
N SER A 575 26.39 25.19 -22.52
CA SER A 575 25.35 24.58 -21.68
C SER A 575 24.85 23.25 -22.23
N ALA A 576 24.83 23.06 -23.56
CA ALA A 576 24.46 21.80 -24.19
C ALA A 576 25.52 20.71 -23.93
N ILE A 577 26.81 21.03 -24.14
CA ILE A 577 27.96 20.17 -23.81
C ILE A 577 27.90 19.74 -22.35
N ALA A 578 27.83 20.69 -21.41
CA ALA A 578 27.74 20.40 -19.98
C ALA A 578 26.50 19.57 -19.58
N THR A 579 25.46 19.54 -20.41
CA THR A 579 24.28 18.69 -20.20
C THR A 579 24.50 17.28 -20.76
N ALA A 580 25.05 17.15 -21.97
CA ALA A 580 25.34 15.86 -22.58
C ALA A 580 26.39 15.06 -21.79
N THR A 581 27.36 15.73 -21.14
CA THR A 581 28.33 15.09 -20.23
C THR A 581 27.67 14.40 -19.03
N LEU A 582 26.41 14.72 -18.69
CA LEU A 582 25.65 14.05 -17.63
C LEU A 582 25.00 12.73 -18.08
N ALA A 583 25.05 12.37 -19.37
CA ALA A 583 24.58 11.08 -19.88
C ALA A 583 25.57 9.98 -19.43
N PRO A 584 25.18 9.00 -18.58
CA PRO A 584 26.15 8.10 -17.98
C PRO A 584 26.66 7.03 -18.96
N GLU A 585 27.91 6.60 -18.78
CA GLU A 585 28.47 5.47 -19.51
C GLU A 585 27.66 4.18 -19.28
N GLY A 586 27.64 3.32 -20.30
CA GLY A 586 26.81 2.10 -20.34
C GLY A 586 25.34 2.32 -20.70
N THR A 587 24.88 3.57 -20.86
CA THR A 587 23.49 3.88 -21.26
C THR A 587 23.33 4.09 -22.77
N VAL A 588 22.13 3.84 -23.29
CA VAL A 588 21.81 4.00 -24.72
C VAL A 588 22.02 5.41 -25.27
N ALA A 589 22.02 6.44 -24.41
CA ALA A 589 22.26 7.83 -24.83
C ALA A 589 23.74 8.20 -24.92
N TYR A 590 24.65 7.41 -24.33
CA TYR A 590 26.04 7.81 -24.11
C TYR A 590 26.82 8.04 -25.43
N ALA A 591 26.69 7.14 -26.40
CA ALA A 591 27.44 7.25 -27.66
C ALA A 591 27.06 8.52 -28.45
N GLU A 592 25.76 8.79 -28.63
CA GLU A 592 25.30 10.00 -29.32
C GLU A 592 25.65 11.27 -28.53
N ALA A 593 25.61 11.22 -27.19
CA ALA A 593 26.04 12.34 -26.35
C ALA A 593 27.52 12.71 -26.62
N GLN A 594 28.41 11.73 -26.71
CA GLN A 594 29.84 11.96 -26.98
C GLN A 594 30.11 12.48 -28.40
N GLU A 595 29.33 12.09 -29.40
CA GLU A 595 29.42 12.66 -30.75
C GLU A 595 28.92 14.11 -30.81
N LEU A 596 27.80 14.40 -30.15
CA LEU A 596 27.23 15.75 -30.10
C LEU A 596 28.11 16.72 -29.29
N ILE A 597 28.75 16.27 -28.21
CA ILE A 597 29.76 17.06 -27.49
C ILE A 597 30.87 17.52 -28.43
N LYS A 598 31.49 16.61 -29.20
CA LYS A 598 32.56 16.94 -30.17
C LYS A 598 32.08 17.94 -31.22
N LYS A 599 30.87 17.75 -31.75
CA LYS A 599 30.25 18.64 -32.74
C LYS A 599 30.00 20.05 -32.18
N TRP A 600 29.49 20.15 -30.95
CA TRP A 600 29.21 21.45 -30.32
C TRP A 600 30.48 22.17 -29.86
N GLN A 601 31.56 21.45 -29.52
CA GLN A 601 32.88 22.05 -29.26
C GLN A 601 33.41 22.77 -30.52
N GLN A 602 33.32 22.12 -31.69
CA GLN A 602 33.70 22.74 -32.97
C GLN A 602 32.82 23.94 -33.36
N LEU A 603 31.56 23.95 -32.93
CA LEU A 603 30.62 25.08 -33.12
C LEU A 603 30.73 26.17 -32.03
N GLN A 604 31.62 25.99 -31.04
CA GLN A 604 31.99 27.01 -30.05
C GLN A 604 33.34 27.66 -30.38
N SER A 605 34.17 27.03 -31.23
CA SER A 605 35.46 27.56 -31.70
C SER A 605 35.40 28.33 -33.03
N ASN A 606 34.20 28.48 -33.62
CA ASN A 606 33.91 29.22 -34.85
C ASN A 606 32.84 30.28 -34.59
#